data_AF-A0A926M5T8-F1
#
_entry.id   AF-A0A926M5T8-F1
#
_cell.length_a   1.000
_cell.length_b   1.000
_cell.length_c   1.000
_cell.angle_alpha   90.00
_cell.angle_beta   90.00
_cell.angle_gamma   90.00
#
_symmetry.space_group_name_H-M   'P 1'
#
loop_
_entity.id
_entity.type
_entity.pdbx_description
1 polymer ?
#
loop_
_entity_poly.entity_id
_entity_poly.type
_entity_poly.pdbx_seq_one_letter_code
_entity_poly.pdbx_strand_id
1 'polypeptide(L)' 'VGDICTYPGKLRLILSGFHEGALAARACFKLARPNEKYRFEFTTTSSSLLKRLGKKE' A
#
# COMPACT_ATOMS: atom_id res chain seq x y z
N VAL A 1 0.92 9.88 6.78
CA VAL A 1 0.94 10.09 5.31
C VAL A 1 0.13 11.33 5.00
N GLY A 2 0.32 11.93 3.82
CA GLY A 2 -0.38 13.14 3.42
C GLY A 2 0.25 14.39 4.02
N ASP A 3 -0.56 15.42 4.21
CA ASP A 3 -0.11 16.77 4.57
C ASP A 3 0.54 16.89 5.95
N ILE A 4 0.32 15.91 6.83
CA ILE A 4 0.94 15.86 8.16
C ILE A 4 2.41 15.40 8.12
N CYS A 5 2.85 14.74 7.04
CA CYS A 5 4.21 14.21 6.94
C CYS A 5 5.20 15.21 6.35
N THR A 6 6.45 15.18 6.82
CA THR A 6 7.55 16.04 6.33
C THR A 6 8.80 15.20 6.06
N TYR A 7 9.45 15.47 4.93
CA TYR A 7 10.73 14.92 4.51
C TYR A 7 11.32 15.80 3.38
N PRO A 8 12.63 15.75 3.09
CA PRO A 8 13.23 16.55 2.03
C PRO A 8 12.51 16.33 0.68
N GLY A 9 12.02 17.41 0.06
CA GLY A 9 11.29 17.35 -1.22
C GLY A 9 9.80 16.98 -1.12
N LYS A 10 9.21 16.94 0.08
CA LYS A 10 7.77 16.70 0.28
C LYS A 10 6.93 17.78 -0.42
N LEU A 11 6.08 17.35 -1.35
CA LEU A 11 5.02 18.17 -1.94
C LEU A 11 3.67 17.84 -1.30
N ARG A 12 2.87 18.89 -1.04
CA ARG A 12 1.50 18.77 -0.50
C ARG A 12 0.51 18.52 -1.64
N LEU A 13 0.60 17.33 -2.22
CA LEU A 13 -0.27 16.88 -3.30
C LEU A 13 -1.04 15.63 -2.86
N ILE A 14 -2.28 15.51 -3.32
CA ILE A 14 -3.11 14.30 -3.12
C ILE A 14 -2.37 13.06 -3.65
N LEU A 15 -1.74 13.19 -4.83
CA LEU A 15 -0.83 12.21 -5.43
C LEU A 15 0.24 11.70 -4.45
N SER A 16 0.94 12.61 -3.78
CA SER A 16 1.99 12.27 -2.82
C SER A 16 1.41 11.48 -1.64
N GLY A 17 0.22 11.86 -1.17
CA GLY A 17 -0.53 11.11 -0.16
C GLY A 17 -0.82 9.66 -0.56
N PHE A 18 -1.22 9.40 -1.81
CA PHE A 18 -1.44 8.03 -2.30
C PHE A 18 -0.15 7.21 -2.32
N HIS A 19 0.96 7.80 -2.77
CA HIS A 19 2.26 7.13 -2.78
C HIS A 19 2.71 6.78 -1.36
N GLU A 20 2.62 7.73 -0.43
CA GLU A 20 2.98 7.52 0.97
C GLU A 20 2.09 6.48 1.65
N GLY A 21 0.79 6.48 1.35
CA GLY A 21 -0.16 5.50 1.83
C GLY A 21 0.22 4.07 1.42
N ALA A 22 0.59 3.88 0.16
CA ALA A 22 1.04 2.59 -0.36
C ALA A 22 2.29 2.07 0.36
N LEU A 23 3.27 2.95 0.63
CA LEU A 23 4.49 2.59 1.37
C LEU A 23 4.21 2.32 2.86
N ALA A 24 3.37 3.14 3.50
CA ALA A 24 2.99 2.98 4.89
C ALA A 24 2.28 1.63 5.11
N ALA A 25 1.33 1.25 4.25
CA ALA A 25 0.65 -0.03 4.34
C ALA A 25 1.62 -1.22 4.27
N ARG A 26 2.65 -1.15 3.40
CA ARG A 26 3.69 -2.18 3.30
C ARG A 26 4.53 -2.30 4.58
N ALA A 27 4.87 -1.18 5.21
CA ALA A 27 5.58 -1.19 6.49
C ALA A 27 4.70 -1.74 7.62
N CYS A 28 3.44 -1.29 7.70
CA CYS A 28 2.47 -1.75 8.69
C CYS A 28 2.20 -3.25 8.61
N PHE A 29 2.23 -3.86 7.41
CA PHE A 29 2.03 -5.30 7.26
C PHE A 29 3.00 -6.13 8.12
N LYS A 30 4.28 -5.74 8.17
CA LYS A 30 5.29 -6.46 8.97
C LYS A 30 5.01 -6.38 10.47
N LEU A 31 4.44 -5.27 10.93
CA LEU A 31 4.09 -5.06 12.34
C LEU A 31 2.78 -5.78 12.69
N ALA A 32 1.78 -5.69 11.83
CA ALA A 32 0.46 -6.28 12.05
C ALA A 32 0.46 -7.82 11.86
N ARG A 33 1.38 -8.35 11.04
CA ARG A 33 1.46 -9.77 10.69
C ARG A 33 2.92 -10.26 10.67
N PRO A 34 3.59 -10.31 11.84
CA PRO A 34 5.03 -10.61 11.92
C PRO A 34 5.40 -12.00 11.42
N ASN A 35 4.48 -12.97 11.50
CA ASN A 35 4.70 -14.36 11.08
C ASN A 35 4.35 -14.61 9.61
N GLU A 36 3.78 -13.63 8.90
CA GLU A 36 3.42 -13.77 7.48
C GLU A 36 4.49 -13.13 6.59
N LYS A 37 4.94 -13.87 5.57
CA LYS A 37 5.84 -13.32 4.55
C LYS A 37 5.04 -12.47 3.57
N TYR A 38 5.36 -11.18 3.49
CA TYR A 38 4.77 -10.28 2.50
C TYR A 38 5.12 -10.74 1.08
N ARG A 39 4.09 -11.00 0.26
CA ARG A 39 4.20 -11.29 -1.17
C ARG A 39 3.76 -10.07 -1.96
N PHE A 40 4.64 -9.56 -2.82
CA PHE A 40 4.30 -8.48 -3.73
C PHE A 40 3.58 -9.05 -4.96
N GLU A 41 2.44 -8.47 -5.30
CA GLU A 41 1.56 -8.93 -6.38
C GLU A 41 0.97 -7.73 -7.12
N PHE A 42 0.75 -7.88 -8.42
CA PHE A 42 0.06 -6.86 -9.22
C PHE A 42 -1.45 -7.12 -9.24
N THR A 43 -2.24 -6.05 -9.12
CA THR A 43 -3.70 -6.12 -9.10
C THR A 43 -4.32 -6.61 -10.41
N THR A 44 -3.57 -6.55 -11.52
CA THR A 44 -4.02 -7.00 -12.84
C THR A 44 -3.96 -8.51 -13.02
N THR A 45 -3.05 -9.21 -12.33
CA THR A 45 -2.78 -10.64 -12.56
C THR A 45 -2.99 -11.52 -11.33
N SER A 46 -3.06 -10.96 -10.13
CA SER A 46 -3.26 -11.77 -8.91
C SER A 46 -4.73 -12.14 -8.70
N SER A 47 -5.06 -13.43 -8.87
CA SER A 47 -6.39 -13.98 -8.52
C SER A 47 -6.74 -13.76 -7.04
N SER A 48 -5.75 -13.82 -6.15
CA SER A 48 -5.95 -13.55 -4.70
C SER A 48 -6.39 -12.11 -4.45
N LEU A 49 -5.74 -11.13 -5.09
CA LEU A 49 -6.11 -9.73 -4.97
C LEU A 49 -7.44 -9.42 -5.66
N LEU A 50 -7.69 -9.97 -6.85
CA LEU A 50 -8.95 -9.79 -7.57
C LEU A 50 -10.14 -10.33 -6.74
N LYS A 51 -9.97 -11.49 -6.10
CA LYS A 51 -10.95 -12.04 -5.14
C LYS A 51 -11.19 -11.13 -3.95
N ARG A 52 -10.13 -10.54 -3.36
CA ARG A 52 -10.24 -9.55 -2.28
C ARG A 52 -10.96 -8.26 -2.72
N LEU A 53 -10.83 -7.88 -3.99
CA LEU A 53 -11.52 -6.74 -4.59
C LEU A 53 -12.96 -7.07 -5.02
N GLY A 54 -13.43 -8.30 -4.82
CA GLY A 54 -14.78 -8.73 -5.18
C GLY A 54 -15.01 -8.86 -6.68
N LYS A 55 -13.96 -8.90 -7.51
CA LYS A 55 -14.10 -9.21 -8.94
C LYS A 55 -14.36 -10.71 -9.09
N LYS A 56 -15.47 -11.07 -9.75
CA LYS A 56 -15.71 -12.45 -10.19
C LYS A 56 -14.72 -12.76 -11.32
N GLU A 57 -14.07 -13.92 -11.23
CA GLU A 57 -13.25 -14.46 -12.31
C GLU A 57 -14.05 -14.56 -13.61
#